data_AF-A0A6A6ZXW8-F1
#
_entry.id   AF-A0A6A6ZXW8-F1
#
_cell.length_a   1.000
_cell.length_b   1.000
_cell.length_c   1.000
_cell.angle_alpha   90.00
_cell.angle_beta   90.00
_cell.angle_gamma   90.00
#
_symmetry.space_group_name_H-M   'P 1'
#
loop_
_entity.id
_entity.type
_entity.pdbx_description
1 polymer ?
#
loop_
_entity_poly.entity_id
_entity_poly.type
_entity_poly.pdbx_seq_one_letter_code
_entity_poly.pdbx_strand_id
1 'polypeptide(L)'
;MADQQQQQQQQQQQPEEEEDELFTIPPFPPPPPFFQHFTTENLDKLKEIQDEVRPEALTDDGTPAKLSIDQILRLPTELRYLIPPEPPAESDEFKVFGTVTSAKGSDSFIKTMEWISQTLANDYTITDWTYEQLYPPTDSSSSASASTDRQRYLFRFLRSILIAYIELLGIVAVNPVSDHKEQKLRDILTMVTNMHALINEYRPHQARETLILEMEKQVKRKKMEIEGVKKMKDRVAEVLEGFGREVPGEKVEKSEENTVRNEEERRKDAQRHMWRAMDEILGQ
;
A
#
# COMPACT_ATOMS: atom_id res chain seq x y z
N MET A 1 22.34 -61.35 -54.23
CA MET A 1 23.29 -61.02 -53.14
C MET A 1 23.60 -59.52 -53.04
N ALA A 2 23.01 -58.63 -53.84
CA ALA A 2 23.16 -57.18 -53.68
C ALA A 2 22.02 -56.53 -52.86
N ASP A 3 20.82 -57.13 -52.80
CA ASP A 3 19.69 -56.58 -52.02
C ASP A 3 19.77 -56.78 -50.51
N GLN A 4 20.60 -57.71 -50.02
CA GLN A 4 20.70 -57.98 -48.58
C GLN A 4 21.74 -57.09 -47.87
N GLN A 5 22.59 -56.38 -48.63
CA GLN A 5 23.52 -55.37 -48.08
C GLN A 5 22.91 -53.97 -48.03
N GLN A 6 21.86 -53.67 -48.80
CA GLN A 6 21.15 -52.39 -48.71
C GLN A 6 20.18 -52.31 -47.52
N GLN A 7 19.69 -53.46 -47.03
CA GLN A 7 18.82 -53.48 -45.83
C GLN A 7 19.57 -53.37 -44.50
N GLN A 8 20.89 -53.61 -44.46
CA GLN A 8 21.69 -53.40 -43.23
C GLN A 8 22.27 -51.99 -43.10
N GLN A 9 22.24 -51.16 -44.14
CA GLN A 9 22.68 -49.75 -44.04
C GLN A 9 21.55 -48.76 -43.73
N GLN A 10 20.29 -49.21 -43.65
CA GLN A 10 19.16 -48.36 -43.27
C GLN A 10 18.80 -48.40 -41.77
N GLN A 11 19.56 -49.11 -40.93
CA GLN A 11 19.34 -49.14 -39.47
C GLN A 11 20.34 -48.30 -38.65
N GLN A 12 21.17 -47.48 -39.29
CA GLN A 12 22.01 -46.50 -38.58
C GLN A 12 21.85 -45.12 -39.18
N GLN A 13 20.76 -44.46 -38.81
CA GLN A 13 20.58 -43.02 -38.72
C GLN A 13 19.13 -42.76 -38.30
N GLN A 14 18.82 -43.04 -37.03
CA GLN A 14 17.92 -42.16 -36.31
C GLN A 14 18.80 -41.01 -35.85
N PRO A 15 18.59 -39.77 -36.31
CA PRO A 15 18.97 -38.64 -35.49
C PRO A 15 18.16 -38.80 -34.20
N GLU A 16 18.84 -38.99 -33.08
CA GLU A 16 18.25 -38.56 -31.82
C GLU A 16 17.96 -37.09 -32.03
N GLU A 17 16.69 -36.76 -32.21
CA GLU A 17 16.18 -35.41 -31.96
C GLU A 17 16.40 -35.21 -30.46
N GLU A 18 17.64 -34.91 -30.08
CA GLU A 18 17.89 -34.02 -28.96
C GLU A 18 17.13 -32.76 -29.34
N GLU A 19 15.89 -32.70 -28.88
CA GLU A 19 15.14 -31.47 -28.76
C GLU A 19 16.06 -30.54 -27.95
N ASP A 20 16.87 -29.77 -28.67
CA ASP A 20 17.26 -28.42 -28.29
C ASP A 20 15.93 -27.67 -28.12
N GLU A 21 15.19 -27.99 -27.05
CA GLU A 21 14.27 -27.09 -26.41
C GLU A 21 15.14 -25.88 -26.08
N LEU A 22 15.15 -24.95 -27.03
CA LEU A 22 15.46 -23.56 -26.80
C LEU A 22 14.80 -23.26 -25.47
N PHE A 23 15.60 -23.19 -24.40
CA PHE A 23 15.16 -22.65 -23.13
C PHE A 23 14.81 -21.21 -23.46
N THR A 24 13.57 -20.98 -23.90
CA THR A 24 12.90 -19.70 -23.90
C THR A 24 12.84 -19.34 -22.43
N ILE A 25 13.92 -18.74 -21.93
CA ILE A 25 13.96 -18.18 -20.59
C ILE A 25 12.76 -17.23 -20.55
N PRO A 26 11.74 -17.53 -19.73
CA PRO A 26 10.58 -16.67 -19.67
C PRO A 26 11.03 -15.25 -19.32
N PRO A 27 10.36 -14.21 -19.84
CA PRO A 27 10.75 -12.83 -19.60
C PRO A 27 10.72 -12.44 -18.11
N PHE A 28 10.08 -13.27 -17.28
CA PHE A 28 10.01 -13.12 -15.83
C PHE A 28 10.65 -14.32 -15.15
N PRO A 29 11.39 -14.11 -14.04
CA PRO A 29 11.92 -15.22 -13.27
C PRO A 29 10.79 -16.10 -12.75
N PRO A 30 10.98 -17.43 -12.69
CA PRO A 30 10.01 -18.31 -12.07
C PRO A 30 9.80 -17.92 -10.60
N PRO A 31 8.61 -18.18 -10.04
CA PRO A 31 8.35 -17.90 -8.63
C PRO A 31 9.35 -18.68 -7.74
N PRO A 32 9.64 -18.16 -6.54
CA PRO A 32 10.58 -18.82 -5.64
C PRO A 32 10.15 -20.25 -5.30
N PRO A 33 11.08 -21.23 -5.23
CA PRO A 33 10.75 -22.66 -5.13
C PRO A 33 9.91 -23.03 -3.90
N PHE A 34 9.92 -22.20 -2.86
CA PHE A 34 9.14 -22.43 -1.65
C PHE A 34 7.62 -22.48 -1.86
N PHE A 35 7.09 -21.97 -2.99
CA PHE A 35 5.66 -22.00 -3.27
C PHE A 35 5.09 -23.43 -3.32
N GLN A 36 5.91 -24.42 -3.69
CA GLN A 36 5.49 -25.82 -3.83
C GLN A 36 5.10 -26.46 -2.50
N HIS A 37 5.64 -25.95 -1.38
CA HIS A 37 5.38 -26.49 -0.05
C HIS A 37 4.06 -25.99 0.56
N PHE A 38 3.38 -25.02 -0.07
CA PHE A 38 2.08 -24.50 0.34
C PHE A 38 0.92 -25.44 -0.05
N THR A 39 0.97 -26.69 0.44
CA THR A 39 -0.09 -27.69 0.27
C THR A 39 -1.05 -27.66 1.46
N THR A 40 -2.30 -28.12 1.27
CA THR A 40 -3.29 -28.21 2.36
C THR A 40 -2.82 -29.09 3.51
N GLU A 41 -2.16 -30.20 3.19
CA GLU A 41 -1.60 -31.13 4.17
C GLU A 41 -0.51 -30.48 5.04
N ASN A 42 0.41 -29.72 4.42
CA ASN A 42 1.49 -29.05 5.16
C ASN A 42 0.96 -27.92 6.03
N LEU A 43 -0.10 -27.23 5.59
CA LEU A 43 -0.77 -26.21 6.38
C LEU A 43 -1.47 -26.80 7.60
N ASP A 44 -2.10 -27.96 7.48
CA ASP A 44 -2.76 -28.61 8.61
C ASP A 44 -1.74 -29.17 9.61
N LYS A 45 -0.63 -29.76 9.14
CA LYS A 45 0.51 -30.15 10.01
C LYS A 45 1.10 -28.96 10.76
N LEU A 46 1.23 -27.81 10.10
CA LEU A 46 1.74 -26.59 10.74
C LEU A 46 0.78 -26.08 11.82
N LYS A 47 -0.54 -26.16 11.62
CA LYS A 47 -1.53 -25.80 12.65
C LYS A 47 -1.46 -26.74 13.84
N GLU A 48 -1.37 -28.06 13.61
CA GLU A 48 -1.23 -29.05 14.68
C GLU A 48 0.01 -28.77 15.53
N ILE A 49 1.15 -28.53 14.90
CA ILE A 49 2.41 -28.19 15.59
C ILE A 49 2.30 -26.85 16.33
N GLN A 50 1.65 -25.86 15.73
CA GLN A 50 1.42 -24.57 16.38
C GLN A 50 0.53 -24.74 17.62
N ASP A 51 -0.52 -25.53 17.54
CA ASP A 51 -1.43 -25.80 18.67
C ASP A 51 -0.75 -26.66 19.75
N GLU A 52 0.12 -27.60 19.39
CA GLU A 52 0.94 -28.38 20.32
C GLU A 52 1.99 -27.54 21.06
N VAL A 53 2.54 -26.50 20.44
CA VAL A 53 3.50 -25.57 21.06
C VAL A 53 2.80 -24.48 21.88
N ARG A 54 1.48 -24.35 21.75
CA ARG A 54 0.63 -23.35 22.43
C ARG A 54 0.17 -23.67 23.87
N PRO A 55 0.87 -24.41 24.76
CA PRO A 55 0.55 -24.39 26.19
C PRO A 55 1.15 -23.21 26.97
N GLU A 56 2.15 -22.49 26.46
CA GLU A 56 2.90 -21.50 27.26
C GLU A 56 3.15 -20.20 26.46
N ALA A 57 2.72 -19.07 27.03
CA ALA A 57 2.97 -17.67 26.63
C ALA A 57 2.01 -17.01 25.61
N LEU A 58 0.99 -16.34 26.16
CA LEU A 58 0.45 -15.10 25.59
C LEU A 58 1.60 -14.07 25.53
N THR A 59 1.87 -13.52 24.34
CA THR A 59 2.59 -12.24 24.24
C THR A 59 1.58 -11.11 24.35
N ASP A 60 2.00 -10.00 24.98
CA ASP A 60 1.17 -8.83 25.35
C ASP A 60 0.53 -8.10 24.15
N ASP A 61 0.84 -8.52 22.91
CA ASP A 61 0.54 -7.80 21.67
C ASP A 61 -0.46 -8.51 20.72
N GLY A 62 -1.09 -9.61 21.17
CA GLY A 62 -2.15 -10.28 20.38
C GLY A 62 -1.69 -10.96 19.09
N THR A 63 -0.38 -11.05 18.85
CA THR A 63 0.21 -11.86 17.76
C THR A 63 0.36 -13.32 18.19
N PRO A 64 0.11 -14.30 17.31
CA PRO A 64 0.33 -15.71 17.63
C PRO A 64 1.79 -15.93 18.03
N ALA A 65 2.01 -16.69 19.10
CA ALA A 65 3.34 -17.02 19.61
C ALA A 65 4.21 -17.58 18.48
N LYS A 66 5.29 -16.87 18.16
CA LYS A 66 6.25 -17.31 17.15
C LYS A 66 7.03 -18.50 17.72
N LEU A 67 7.14 -19.58 16.95
CA LEU A 67 8.04 -20.69 17.26
C LEU A 67 9.46 -20.13 17.43
N SER A 68 10.19 -20.55 18.46
CA SER A 68 11.57 -20.08 18.65
C SER A 68 12.46 -20.57 17.49
N ILE A 69 13.54 -19.83 17.20
CA ILE A 69 14.48 -20.17 16.10
C ILE A 69 14.95 -21.64 16.19
N ASP A 70 15.20 -22.13 17.41
CA ASP A 70 15.60 -23.52 17.65
C ASP A 70 14.49 -24.54 17.36
N GLN A 71 13.22 -24.18 17.57
CA GLN A 71 12.07 -25.00 17.19
C GLN A 71 11.86 -25.00 15.68
N ILE A 72 12.04 -23.84 15.03
CA ILE A 72 11.93 -23.69 13.57
C ILE A 72 12.99 -24.51 12.83
N LEU A 73 14.23 -24.57 13.35
CA LEU A 73 15.31 -25.35 12.75
C LEU A 73 15.14 -26.87 12.90
N ARG A 74 14.33 -27.33 13.86
CA ARG A 74 14.01 -28.75 14.06
C ARG A 74 12.90 -29.24 13.13
N LEU A 75 12.13 -28.33 12.55
CA LEU A 75 11.06 -28.68 11.61
C LEU A 75 11.64 -29.13 10.27
N PRO A 76 10.95 -30.05 9.57
CA PRO A 76 11.22 -30.34 8.17
C PRO A 76 11.28 -29.05 7.34
N THR A 77 12.17 -29.01 6.36
CA THR A 77 12.38 -27.83 5.49
C THR A 77 11.09 -27.31 4.88
N GLU A 78 10.16 -28.22 4.56
CA GLU A 78 8.88 -27.92 3.91
C GLU A 78 7.96 -27.10 4.80
N LEU A 79 8.00 -27.35 6.12
CA LEU A 79 7.20 -26.60 7.10
C LEU A 79 7.90 -25.30 7.51
N ARG A 80 9.23 -25.23 7.38
CA ARG A 80 10.01 -24.02 7.66
C ARG A 80 9.64 -22.88 6.70
N TYR A 81 9.40 -23.19 5.43
CA TYR A 81 9.05 -22.20 4.41
C TYR A 81 7.66 -21.57 4.59
N LEU A 82 6.78 -22.22 5.35
CA LEU A 82 5.44 -21.71 5.66
C LEU A 82 5.46 -20.66 6.77
N ILE A 83 6.56 -20.56 7.51
CA ILE A 83 6.74 -19.57 8.58
C ILE A 83 7.41 -18.33 7.98
N PRO A 84 6.78 -17.15 8.08
CA PRO A 84 7.41 -15.91 7.63
C PRO A 84 8.75 -15.70 8.34
N PRO A 85 9.81 -15.27 7.61
CA PRO A 85 11.09 -14.98 8.24
C PRO A 85 10.97 -13.82 9.23
N GLU A 86 11.89 -13.76 10.18
CA GLU A 86 11.97 -12.62 11.09
C GLU A 86 12.31 -11.33 10.30
N PRO A 87 11.73 -10.18 10.68
CA PRO A 87 12.10 -8.92 10.07
C PRO A 87 13.61 -8.66 10.27
N PRO A 88 14.31 -8.05 9.31
CA PRO A 88 15.72 -7.70 9.46
C PRO A 88 15.97 -6.89 10.74
N ALA A 89 17.12 -7.09 11.38
CA ALA A 89 17.47 -6.32 12.57
C ALA A 89 17.64 -4.84 12.23
N GLU A 90 17.54 -3.97 13.23
CA GLU A 90 17.53 -2.52 12.98
C GLU A 90 18.80 -1.99 12.28
N SER A 91 19.93 -2.67 12.47
CA SER A 91 21.22 -2.35 11.86
C SER A 91 21.44 -2.99 10.49
N ASP A 92 20.58 -3.91 10.07
CA ASP A 92 20.79 -4.65 8.85
C ASP A 92 20.46 -3.80 7.63
N GLU A 93 21.28 -3.93 6.60
CA GLU A 93 21.08 -3.30 5.30
C GLU A 93 20.36 -4.28 4.38
N PHE A 94 19.22 -3.86 3.83
CA PHE A 94 18.44 -4.62 2.87
C PHE A 94 18.15 -3.77 1.63
N LYS A 95 17.90 -4.42 0.50
CA LYS A 95 17.64 -3.72 -0.77
C LYS A 95 16.14 -3.59 -1.01
N VAL A 96 15.67 -2.36 -1.16
CA VAL A 96 14.29 -2.05 -1.59
C VAL A 96 14.37 -1.30 -2.90
N PHE A 97 13.74 -1.85 -3.95
CA PHE A 97 13.76 -1.28 -5.31
C PHE A 97 15.16 -0.94 -5.84
N GLY A 98 16.16 -1.76 -5.50
CA GLY A 98 17.56 -1.55 -5.90
C GLY A 98 18.36 -0.59 -5.02
N THR A 99 17.73 0.06 -4.04
CA THR A 99 18.40 0.96 -3.09
C THR A 99 18.72 0.25 -1.78
N VAL A 100 19.92 0.47 -1.24
CA VAL A 100 20.32 -0.08 0.07
C VAL A 100 19.71 0.79 1.17
N THR A 101 18.79 0.21 1.93
CA THR A 101 18.05 0.82 3.03
C THR A 101 18.29 0.04 4.32
N SER A 102 18.19 0.72 5.46
CA SER A 102 18.24 0.10 6.78
C SER A 102 17.00 0.48 7.57
N ALA A 103 16.60 -0.31 8.57
CA ALA A 103 15.35 -0.09 9.30
C ALA A 103 15.38 1.18 10.16
N LYS A 104 16.57 1.64 10.60
CA LYS A 104 16.75 2.95 11.26
C LYS A 104 16.55 4.16 10.34
N GLY A 105 16.35 3.91 9.05
CA GLY A 105 16.37 4.92 8.01
C GLY A 105 17.79 5.13 7.51
N SER A 106 17.97 5.07 6.19
CA SER A 106 19.21 5.57 5.57
C SER A 106 19.09 7.06 5.35
N ASP A 107 20.22 7.78 5.43
CA ASP A 107 20.30 9.16 4.97
C ASP A 107 20.27 9.20 3.42
N SER A 108 19.10 8.86 2.89
CA SER A 108 18.82 8.78 1.46
C SER A 108 19.06 10.12 0.79
N PHE A 109 18.81 11.22 1.50
CA PHE A 109 19.00 12.57 0.98
C PHE A 109 20.49 12.86 0.75
N ILE A 110 21.36 12.63 1.75
CA ILE A 110 22.80 12.87 1.58
C ILE A 110 23.40 11.95 0.52
N LYS A 111 23.03 10.66 0.50
CA LYS A 111 23.46 9.73 -0.57
C LYS A 111 23.03 10.21 -1.95
N THR A 112 21.80 10.72 -2.08
CA THR A 112 21.31 11.29 -3.34
C THR A 112 22.12 12.51 -3.74
N MET A 113 22.49 13.35 -2.77
CA MET A 113 23.23 14.56 -3.03
C MET A 113 24.68 14.30 -3.47
N GLU A 114 25.31 13.29 -2.87
CA GLU A 114 26.61 12.77 -3.31
C GLU A 114 26.54 12.16 -4.71
N TRP A 115 25.47 11.42 -5.03
CA TRP A 115 25.26 10.91 -6.37
C TRP A 115 25.08 12.04 -7.40
N ILE A 116 24.33 13.10 -7.06
CA ILE A 116 24.17 14.28 -7.92
C ILE A 116 25.52 14.97 -8.14
N SER A 117 26.33 15.18 -7.10
CA SER A 117 27.63 15.83 -7.25
C SER A 117 28.58 15.04 -8.15
N GLN A 118 28.62 13.71 -8.00
CA GLN A 118 29.42 12.84 -8.87
C GLN A 118 28.93 12.86 -10.31
N THR A 119 27.61 12.85 -10.53
CA THR A 119 27.03 12.87 -11.88
C THR A 119 27.33 14.20 -12.59
N LEU A 120 27.17 15.33 -11.90
CA LEU A 120 27.46 16.65 -12.46
C LEU A 120 28.95 16.84 -12.78
N ALA A 121 29.84 16.25 -11.97
CA ALA A 121 31.27 16.24 -12.23
C ALA A 121 31.62 15.44 -13.49
N ASN A 122 30.96 14.30 -13.71
CA ASN A 122 31.17 13.45 -14.90
C ASN A 122 30.69 14.13 -16.19
N ASP A 123 29.61 14.91 -16.12
CA ASP A 123 29.05 15.62 -17.28
C ASP A 123 29.82 16.92 -17.61
N TYR A 124 30.90 17.24 -16.88
CA TYR A 124 31.69 18.48 -17.01
C TYR A 124 30.86 19.77 -16.92
N THR A 125 29.68 19.72 -16.30
CA THR A 125 28.77 20.88 -16.21
C THR A 125 29.08 21.76 -15.01
N ILE A 126 29.36 21.14 -13.87
CA ILE A 126 29.70 21.80 -12.61
C ILE A 126 30.72 20.93 -11.87
N THR A 127 31.96 21.39 -11.77
CA THR A 127 32.99 20.71 -10.96
C THR A 127 32.92 21.15 -9.49
N ASP A 128 33.27 20.25 -8.58
CA ASP A 128 33.49 20.51 -7.14
C ASP A 128 32.28 21.05 -6.37
N TRP A 129 31.07 20.77 -6.83
CA TRP A 129 29.87 21.16 -6.09
C TRP A 129 29.62 20.22 -4.91
N THR A 130 29.49 20.79 -3.73
CA THR A 130 29.14 20.09 -2.49
C THR A 130 27.90 20.72 -1.87
N TYR A 131 27.10 19.89 -1.20
CA TYR A 131 25.88 20.37 -0.56
C TYR A 131 26.18 21.13 0.73
N GLU A 132 25.72 22.37 0.78
CA GLU A 132 25.76 23.23 1.97
C GLU A 132 24.34 23.56 2.40
N GLN A 133 24.03 23.33 3.68
CA GLN A 133 22.73 23.68 4.25
C GLN A 133 22.66 25.17 4.58
N LEU A 134 21.72 25.90 3.98
CA LEU A 134 21.58 27.36 4.07
C LEU A 134 20.48 27.83 5.06
N TYR A 135 19.98 26.92 5.89
CA TYR A 135 18.90 27.18 6.86
C TYR A 135 19.19 26.46 8.19
N PRO A 136 18.65 26.94 9.33
CA PRO A 136 18.97 26.37 10.63
C PRO A 136 18.48 24.91 10.75
N PRO A 137 19.27 24.02 11.36
CA PRO A 137 18.88 22.62 11.54
C PRO A 137 17.67 22.48 12.47
N THR A 138 16.90 21.43 12.25
CA THR A 138 15.59 21.16 12.89
C THR A 138 15.64 21.09 14.42
N ASP A 139 16.80 20.84 15.03
CA ASP A 139 16.94 20.68 16.48
C ASP A 139 16.81 22.00 17.28
N SER A 140 16.78 23.14 16.59
CA SER A 140 17.01 24.45 17.22
C SER A 140 15.77 25.20 17.73
N SER A 141 14.53 24.80 17.40
CA SER A 141 13.34 25.50 17.94
C SER A 141 12.03 24.71 17.87
N SER A 142 11.18 24.96 18.86
CA SER A 142 9.86 24.38 19.09
C SER A 142 8.92 24.43 17.86
N SER A 143 8.07 23.41 17.78
CA SER A 143 7.37 22.87 16.60
C SER A 143 6.44 23.80 15.80
N ALA A 144 6.13 25.01 16.26
CA ALA A 144 5.22 25.94 15.57
C ALA A 144 5.92 27.18 15.01
N SER A 145 6.94 27.71 15.69
CA SER A 145 7.76 28.79 15.14
C SER A 145 8.67 28.28 14.02
N ALA A 146 9.15 27.04 14.14
CA ALA A 146 9.97 26.40 13.11
C ALA A 146 9.25 26.26 11.75
N SER A 147 7.96 25.90 11.73
CA SER A 147 7.21 25.76 10.46
C SER A 147 7.00 27.12 9.76
N THR A 148 6.67 28.16 10.53
CA THR A 148 6.50 29.53 10.03
C THR A 148 7.84 30.09 9.51
N ASP A 149 8.94 29.80 10.20
CA ASP A 149 10.27 30.23 9.78
C ASP A 149 10.72 29.51 8.50
N ARG A 150 10.45 28.20 8.38
CA ARG A 150 10.71 27.41 7.15
C ARG A 150 9.98 27.96 5.93
N GLN A 151 8.72 28.36 6.07
CA GLN A 151 7.97 28.98 4.97
C GLN A 151 8.65 30.28 4.52
N ARG A 152 9.19 31.08 5.46
CA ARG A 152 9.92 32.30 5.14
C ARG A 152 11.22 31.99 4.38
N TYR A 153 11.98 30.97 4.81
CA TYR A 153 13.17 30.52 4.08
C TYR A 153 12.83 30.03 2.67
N LEU A 154 11.72 29.30 2.49
CA LEU A 154 11.26 28.86 1.17
C LEU A 154 11.01 30.04 0.23
N PHE A 155 10.28 31.07 0.69
CA PHE A 155 10.06 32.27 -0.11
C PHE A 155 11.32 33.11 -0.31
N ARG A 156 12.26 33.09 0.65
CA ARG A 156 13.56 33.73 0.51
C ARG A 156 14.39 33.07 -0.59
N PHE A 157 14.48 31.73 -0.59
CA PHE A 157 15.14 30.97 -1.64
C PHE A 157 14.49 31.21 -2.99
N LEU A 158 13.15 31.18 -3.09
CA LEU A 158 12.45 31.47 -4.34
C LEU A 158 12.85 32.83 -4.92
N ARG A 159 12.84 33.89 -4.11
CA ARG A 159 13.24 35.23 -4.55
C ARG A 159 14.71 35.28 -4.95
N SER A 160 15.61 34.67 -4.15
CA SER A 160 17.04 34.63 -4.45
C SER A 160 17.35 33.83 -5.74
N ILE A 161 16.66 32.71 -5.98
CA ILE A 161 16.79 31.92 -7.21
C ILE A 161 16.35 32.74 -8.42
N LEU A 162 15.24 33.47 -8.34
CA LEU A 162 14.76 34.32 -9.43
C LEU A 162 15.76 35.43 -9.77
N ILE A 163 16.34 36.09 -8.76
CA ILE A 163 17.35 37.13 -8.96
C ILE A 163 18.61 36.51 -9.58
N ALA A 164 19.11 35.40 -9.03
CA ALA A 164 20.27 34.71 -9.55
C ALA A 164 20.08 34.21 -11.00
N TYR A 165 18.86 33.80 -11.36
CA TYR A 165 18.53 33.42 -12.73
C TYR A 165 18.57 34.62 -13.70
N ILE A 166 18.08 35.79 -13.29
CA ILE A 166 18.16 37.01 -14.09
C ILE A 166 19.63 37.46 -14.25
N GLU A 167 20.43 37.38 -13.19
CA GLU A 167 21.87 37.64 -13.25
C GLU A 167 22.58 36.66 -14.20
N LEU A 168 22.27 35.37 -14.11
CA LEU A 168 22.79 34.34 -15.01
C LEU A 168 22.41 34.64 -16.47
N LEU A 169 21.17 35.03 -16.73
CA LEU A 169 20.72 35.40 -18.08
C LEU A 169 21.50 36.61 -18.60
N GLY A 170 21.76 37.61 -17.75
CA GLY A 170 22.60 38.76 -18.08
C GLY A 170 24.04 38.36 -18.41
N ILE A 171 24.64 37.47 -17.60
CA ILE A 171 26.00 36.97 -17.82
C ILE A 171 26.09 36.18 -19.13
N VAL A 172 25.14 35.29 -19.40
CA VAL A 172 25.11 34.47 -20.62
C VAL A 172 24.90 35.33 -21.87
N ALA A 173 24.07 36.38 -21.77
CA ALA A 173 23.84 37.31 -22.88
C ALA A 173 25.09 38.13 -23.24
N VAL A 174 25.94 38.46 -22.25
CA VAL A 174 27.17 39.24 -22.46
C VAL A 174 28.35 38.32 -22.81
N ASN A 175 28.60 37.28 -22.03
CA ASN A 175 29.75 36.38 -22.16
C ASN A 175 29.41 34.92 -21.77
N PRO A 176 29.10 34.04 -22.74
CA PRO A 176 28.62 32.68 -22.48
C PRO A 176 29.70 31.71 -21.94
N VAL A 177 30.99 32.05 -22.04
CA VAL A 177 32.14 31.22 -21.63
C VAL A 177 32.75 31.70 -20.31
N SER A 178 32.12 32.65 -19.61
CA SER A 178 32.67 33.19 -18.37
C SER A 178 32.54 32.21 -17.19
N ASP A 179 33.57 32.14 -16.35
CA ASP A 179 33.55 31.35 -15.10
C ASP A 179 32.44 31.81 -14.13
N HIS A 180 32.03 33.07 -14.24
CA HIS A 180 30.91 33.64 -13.48
C HIS A 180 29.58 32.94 -13.75
N LYS A 181 29.39 32.37 -14.95
CA LYS A 181 28.22 31.54 -15.27
C LYS A 181 28.19 30.29 -14.41
N GLU A 182 29.32 29.60 -14.28
CA GLU A 182 29.43 28.37 -13.49
C GLU A 182 29.25 28.64 -12.00
N GLN A 183 29.81 29.75 -11.50
CA GLN A 183 29.59 30.20 -10.12
C GLN A 183 28.08 30.42 -9.85
N LYS A 184 27.38 31.14 -10.73
CA LYS A 184 25.94 31.37 -10.56
C LYS A 184 25.10 30.11 -10.71
N LEU A 185 25.49 29.18 -11.58
CA LEU A 185 24.85 27.88 -11.68
C LEU A 185 25.02 27.05 -10.40
N ARG A 186 26.21 27.05 -9.79
CA ARG A 186 26.47 26.43 -8.48
C ARG A 186 25.57 27.04 -7.40
N ASP A 187 25.50 28.36 -7.33
CA ASP A 187 24.66 29.07 -6.36
C ASP A 187 23.18 28.69 -6.51
N ILE A 188 22.68 28.68 -7.75
CA ILE A 188 21.30 28.28 -8.05
C ILE A 188 21.05 26.84 -7.65
N LEU A 189 21.96 25.92 -7.98
CA LEU A 189 21.85 24.52 -7.60
C LEU A 189 21.79 24.35 -6.08
N THR A 190 22.67 25.02 -5.33
CA THR A 190 22.65 25.01 -3.87
C THR A 190 21.33 25.53 -3.32
N MET A 191 20.80 26.64 -3.84
CA MET A 191 19.52 27.18 -3.38
C MET A 191 18.34 26.23 -3.68
N VAL A 192 18.32 25.60 -4.87
CA VAL A 192 17.28 24.66 -5.28
C VAL A 192 17.31 23.40 -4.43
N THR A 193 18.49 22.84 -4.17
CA THR A 193 18.62 21.63 -3.34
C THR A 193 18.22 21.89 -1.89
N ASN A 194 18.57 23.06 -1.33
CA ASN A 194 18.07 23.52 -0.03
C ASN A 194 16.55 23.72 0.00
N MET A 195 15.97 24.27 -1.07
CA MET A 195 14.52 24.42 -1.21
C MET A 195 13.82 23.06 -1.21
N HIS A 196 14.38 22.07 -1.91
CA HIS A 196 13.88 20.69 -1.92
C HIS A 196 13.96 20.05 -0.54
N ALA A 197 15.06 20.24 0.19
CA ALA A 197 15.21 19.76 1.56
C ALA A 197 14.12 20.33 2.48
N LEU A 198 13.86 21.64 2.42
CA LEU A 198 12.79 22.28 3.20
C LEU A 198 11.39 21.74 2.85
N ILE A 199 11.11 21.48 1.57
CA ILE A 199 9.84 20.88 1.15
C ILE A 199 9.70 19.46 1.72
N ASN A 200 10.78 18.68 1.71
CA ASN A 200 10.80 17.34 2.26
C ASN A 200 10.55 17.34 3.77
N GLU A 201 11.15 18.28 4.51
CA GLU A 201 10.88 18.48 5.93
C GLU A 201 9.44 18.92 6.24
N TYR A 202 8.71 19.47 5.27
CA TYR A 202 7.30 19.85 5.41
C TYR A 202 6.33 18.67 5.19
N ARG A 203 6.81 17.55 4.62
CA ARG A 203 5.97 16.36 4.33
C ARG A 203 5.25 15.80 5.56
N PRO A 204 5.88 15.66 6.75
CA PRO A 204 5.18 15.14 7.92
C PRO A 204 4.03 16.05 8.37
N HIS A 205 4.19 17.37 8.25
CA HIS A 205 3.12 18.33 8.53
C HIS A 205 1.96 18.17 7.53
N GLN A 206 2.28 18.11 6.23
CA GLN A 206 1.29 17.88 5.18
C GLN A 206 0.51 16.57 5.39
N ALA A 207 1.17 15.49 5.78
CA ALA A 207 0.53 14.20 6.04
C ALA A 207 -0.46 14.29 7.22
N ARG A 208 -0.10 15.00 8.30
CA ARG A 208 -1.00 15.22 9.45
C ARG A 208 -2.22 16.04 9.07
N GLU A 209 -2.05 17.14 8.34
CA GLU A 209 -3.16 17.97 7.85
C GLU A 209 -4.09 17.18 6.91
N THR A 210 -3.50 16.35 6.03
CA THR A 210 -4.26 15.46 5.14
C THR A 210 -5.09 14.45 5.93
N LEU A 211 -4.51 13.87 6.99
CA LEU A 211 -5.22 12.94 7.88
C LEU A 211 -6.35 13.63 8.63
N ILE A 212 -6.12 14.82 9.18
CA ILE A 212 -7.14 15.61 9.88
C ILE A 212 -8.32 15.88 8.95
N LEU A 213 -8.06 16.33 7.73
CA LEU A 213 -9.09 16.61 6.73
C LEU A 213 -9.92 15.36 6.39
N GLU A 214 -9.27 14.21 6.22
CA GLU A 214 -9.99 12.96 5.95
C GLU A 214 -10.82 12.51 7.17
N MET A 215 -10.31 12.68 8.38
CA MET A 215 -11.07 12.40 9.60
C MET A 215 -12.29 13.32 9.77
N GLU A 216 -12.15 14.62 9.47
CA GLU A 216 -13.26 15.57 9.48
C GLU A 216 -14.34 15.18 8.46
N LYS A 217 -13.93 14.76 7.27
CA LYS A 217 -14.82 14.24 6.23
C LYS A 217 -15.55 12.98 6.69
N GLN A 218 -14.87 12.06 7.37
CA GLN A 218 -15.51 10.87 7.96
C GLN A 218 -16.53 11.23 9.03
N VAL A 219 -16.22 12.19 9.92
CA VAL A 219 -17.16 12.69 10.93
C VAL A 219 -18.38 13.32 10.27
N LYS A 220 -18.18 14.14 9.24
CA LYS A 220 -19.28 14.75 8.49
C LYS A 220 -20.16 13.70 7.82
N ARG A 221 -19.55 12.67 7.20
CA ARG A 221 -20.28 11.55 6.59
C ARG A 221 -21.14 10.81 7.62
N LYS A 222 -20.55 10.43 8.77
CA LYS A 222 -21.27 9.75 9.85
C LYS A 222 -22.42 10.60 10.41
N LYS A 223 -22.24 11.92 10.54
CA LYS A 223 -23.33 12.82 10.97
C LYS A 223 -24.50 12.82 9.98
N MET A 224 -24.21 12.88 8.68
CA MET A 224 -25.25 12.81 7.63
C MET A 224 -25.95 11.45 7.62
N GLU A 225 -25.22 10.35 7.82
CA GLU A 225 -25.79 9.00 7.96
C GLU A 225 -26.74 8.92 9.17
N ILE A 226 -26.34 9.43 10.34
CA ILE A 226 -27.18 9.47 11.54
C ILE A 226 -28.45 10.30 11.31
N GLU A 227 -28.34 11.46 10.65
CA GLU A 227 -29.50 12.28 10.31
C GLU A 227 -30.44 11.55 9.33
N GLY A 228 -29.89 10.84 8.35
CA GLY A 228 -30.65 9.99 7.43
C GLY A 228 -31.40 8.87 8.15
N VAL A 229 -30.74 8.17 9.08
CA VAL A 229 -31.37 7.13 9.91
C VAL A 229 -32.47 7.71 10.79
N LYS A 230 -32.25 8.89 11.39
CA LYS A 230 -33.27 9.57 12.20
C LYS A 230 -34.51 9.92 11.37
N LYS A 231 -34.32 10.47 10.17
CA LYS A 231 -35.41 10.76 9.23
C LYS A 231 -36.16 9.49 8.82
N MET A 232 -35.45 8.38 8.58
CA MET A 232 -36.09 7.09 8.27
C MET A 232 -36.88 6.55 9.47
N LYS A 233 -36.33 6.64 10.68
CA LYS A 233 -37.04 6.25 11.91
C LYS A 233 -38.34 7.03 12.06
N ASP A 234 -38.33 8.33 11.85
CA ASP A 234 -39.52 9.18 11.96
C ASP A 234 -40.58 8.78 10.92
N ARG A 235 -40.17 8.49 9.67
CA ARG A 235 -41.06 7.96 8.63
C ARG A 235 -41.65 6.59 8.97
N VAL A 236 -40.84 5.67 9.50
CA VAL A 236 -41.31 4.34 9.90
C VAL A 236 -42.29 4.45 11.07
N ALA A 237 -42.03 5.34 12.02
CA ALA A 237 -42.94 5.60 13.13
C ALA A 237 -44.29 6.16 12.65
N GLU A 238 -44.29 7.10 11.71
CA GLU A 238 -45.50 7.64 11.08
C GLU A 238 -46.31 6.55 10.36
N VAL A 239 -45.64 5.70 9.59
CA VAL A 239 -46.28 4.56 8.89
C VAL A 239 -46.87 3.56 9.89
N LEU A 240 -46.15 3.22 10.96
CA LEU A 240 -46.65 2.33 12.02
C LEU A 240 -47.84 2.94 12.78
N GLU A 241 -47.85 4.24 13.06
CA GLU A 241 -49.01 4.92 13.65
C GLU A 241 -50.21 4.89 12.69
N GLY A 242 -49.97 5.08 11.39
CA GLY A 242 -50.99 4.92 10.34
C GLY A 242 -51.64 3.55 10.36
N PHE A 243 -50.85 2.48 10.37
CA PHE A 243 -51.36 1.11 10.50
C PHE A 243 -52.08 0.87 11.84
N GLY A 244 -51.56 1.43 12.94
CA GLY A 244 -52.20 1.33 14.26
C GLY A 244 -53.57 2.02 14.34
N ARG A 245 -53.83 3.04 13.51
CA ARG A 245 -55.16 3.65 13.37
C ARG A 245 -56.10 2.87 12.46
N GLU A 246 -55.57 2.17 11.47
CA GLU A 246 -56.38 1.40 10.52
C GLU A 246 -56.80 0.02 11.04
N VAL A 247 -56.12 -0.54 12.06
CA VAL A 247 -56.57 -1.78 12.72
C VAL A 247 -57.70 -1.45 13.70
N PRO A 248 -58.97 -1.81 13.39
CA PRO A 248 -60.06 -1.66 14.36
C PRO A 248 -59.81 -2.65 15.48
N GLY A 249 -59.95 -2.21 16.74
CA GLY A 249 -59.81 -3.09 17.91
C GLY A 249 -60.77 -4.28 17.84
N GLU A 250 -60.28 -5.41 17.34
CA GLU A 250 -61.05 -6.64 17.20
C GLU A 250 -61.16 -7.30 18.58
N LYS A 251 -62.32 -7.12 19.22
CA LYS A 251 -62.72 -7.89 20.40
C LYS A 251 -62.81 -9.36 19.98
N VAL A 252 -61.91 -10.17 20.51
CA VAL A 252 -61.84 -11.61 20.26
C VAL A 252 -63.00 -12.32 20.97
N GLU A 253 -64.04 -12.71 20.23
CA GLU A 253 -64.97 -13.78 20.63
C GLU A 253 -64.62 -15.07 19.89
N LYS A 254 -64.40 -16.14 20.65
CA LYS A 254 -64.01 -17.46 20.17
C LYS A 254 -65.18 -18.20 19.52
N SER A 255 -65.00 -18.65 18.29
CA SER A 255 -65.73 -19.80 17.75
C SER A 255 -64.75 -20.71 16.99
N GLU A 256 -64.28 -21.73 17.70
CA GLU A 256 -63.33 -22.74 17.24
C GLU A 256 -64.12 -23.89 16.58
N GLU A 257 -64.30 -23.87 15.26
CA GLU A 257 -64.42 -25.15 14.48
C GLU A 257 -64.31 -25.01 12.96
N ASN A 258 -64.33 -23.80 12.39
CA ASN A 258 -64.20 -23.61 10.93
C ASN A 258 -62.88 -22.93 10.48
N THR A 259 -61.92 -22.79 11.40
CA THR A 259 -60.77 -21.89 11.29
C THR A 259 -59.57 -22.46 10.53
N VAL A 260 -59.37 -23.78 10.50
CA VAL A 260 -58.12 -24.37 9.99
C VAL A 260 -57.96 -24.24 8.47
N ARG A 261 -59.04 -24.35 7.69
CA ARG A 261 -58.99 -24.18 6.23
C ARG A 261 -58.89 -22.71 5.79
N ASN A 262 -59.51 -21.80 6.54
CA ASN A 262 -59.49 -20.36 6.24
C ASN A 262 -58.15 -19.74 6.64
N GLU A 263 -57.49 -20.24 7.69
CA GLU A 263 -56.18 -19.75 8.14
C GLU A 263 -55.06 -20.04 7.12
N GLU A 264 -55.11 -21.18 6.42
CA GLU A 264 -54.14 -21.49 5.36
C GLU A 264 -54.31 -20.60 4.13
N GLU A 265 -55.55 -20.29 3.73
CA GLU A 265 -55.83 -19.36 2.63
C GLU A 265 -55.44 -17.93 3.00
N ARG A 266 -55.77 -17.48 4.22
CA ARG A 266 -55.33 -16.17 4.74
C ARG A 266 -53.82 -16.07 4.84
N ARG A 267 -53.11 -17.14 5.23
CA ARG A 267 -51.64 -17.17 5.22
C ARG A 267 -51.07 -17.07 3.82
N LYS A 268 -51.66 -17.77 2.84
CA LYS A 268 -51.23 -17.70 1.44
C LYS A 268 -51.48 -16.32 0.85
N ASP A 269 -52.58 -15.67 1.17
CA ASP A 269 -52.88 -14.32 0.70
C ASP A 269 -52.03 -13.25 1.38
N ALA A 270 -51.77 -13.37 2.69
CA ALA A 270 -50.83 -12.51 3.40
C ALA A 270 -49.41 -12.64 2.84
N GLN A 271 -48.98 -13.86 2.53
CA GLN A 271 -47.71 -14.09 1.84
C GLN A 271 -47.70 -13.44 0.47
N ARG A 272 -48.73 -13.62 -0.37
CA ARG A 272 -48.81 -13.01 -1.70
C ARG A 272 -48.78 -11.47 -1.65
N HIS A 273 -49.45 -10.86 -0.67
CA HIS A 273 -49.41 -9.42 -0.47
C HIS A 273 -48.03 -8.94 -0.01
N MET A 274 -47.38 -9.66 0.88
CA MET A 274 -46.02 -9.34 1.34
C MET A 274 -45.01 -9.45 0.21
N TRP A 275 -45.13 -10.48 -0.64
CA TRP A 275 -44.29 -10.64 -1.83
C TRP A 275 -44.50 -9.52 -2.86
N ARG A 276 -45.73 -9.05 -3.06
CA ARG A 276 -46.01 -7.89 -3.95
C ARG A 276 -45.47 -6.58 -3.39
N ALA A 277 -45.63 -6.34 -2.09
CA ALA A 277 -45.09 -5.14 -1.44
C ALA A 277 -43.55 -5.11 -1.47
N MET A 278 -42.91 -6.27 -1.33
CA MET A 278 -41.46 -6.39 -1.41
C MET A 278 -40.94 -6.14 -2.84
N ASP A 279 -41.67 -6.60 -3.86
CA ASP A 279 -41.36 -6.38 -5.28
C ASP A 279 -41.51 -4.89 -5.67
N GLU A 280 -42.50 -4.19 -5.11
CA GLU A 280 -42.71 -2.75 -5.34
C GLU A 280 -41.64 -1.87 -4.65
N ILE A 281 -41.11 -2.32 -3.50
CA ILE A 281 -40.04 -1.61 -2.77
C ILE A 281 -38.66 -1.87 -3.37
N LEU A 282 -38.43 -3.05 -3.95
CA LEU A 282 -37.16 -3.42 -4.59
C LEU A 282 -37.09 -3.05 -6.09
N GLY A 283 -38.24 -2.78 -6.71
CA GLY A 283 -38.38 -2.45 -8.13
C GLY A 283 -38.26 -0.98 -8.51
N GLN A 284 -37.94 -0.07 -7.56
CA GLN A 284 -37.62 1.34 -7.81
C GLN A 284 -36.19 1.69 -7.43
#